data_AF-A0A9E2F0T0-F1
#
_entry.id   AF-A0A9E2F0T0-F1
#
_cell.length_a   1.000
_cell.length_b   1.000
_cell.length_c   1.000
_cell.angle_alpha   90.00
_cell.angle_beta   90.00
_cell.angle_gamma   90.00
#
_symmetry.space_group_name_H-M   'P 1'
#
loop_
_entity.id
_entity.type
_entity.pdbx_description
1 polymer ?
#
loop_
_entity_poly.entity_id
_entity_poly.type
_entity_poly.pdbx_seq_one_letter_code
_entity_poly.pdbx_strand_id
1 'polypeptide(L)' 'TASIGISLYPEHGTTAEKLIRSADKAMYQVKREGKNSFGFVNSAGF' A
#
# COMPACT_ATOMS: atom_id res chain seq x y z
N THR A 1 -5.14 6.99 -16.02
CA THR A 1 -4.11 6.08 -15.50
C THR A 1 -4.40 5.77 -14.04
N ALA A 2 -4.51 4.50 -13.68
CA ALA A 2 -4.77 4.09 -12.30
C ALA A 2 -3.45 3.89 -11.53
N SER A 3 -3.51 3.92 -10.20
CA SER A 3 -2.41 3.54 -9.31
C SER A 3 -3.04 2.75 -8.17
N ILE A 4 -2.50 1.57 -7.88
CA ILE A 4 -3.12 0.63 -6.94
C ILE A 4 -2.15 0.35 -5.81
N GLY A 5 -2.62 0.49 -4.57
CA GLY A 5 -1.87 0.08 -3.38
C GLY A 5 -2.50 -1.16 -2.77
N ILE A 6 -1.67 -2.14 -2.44
CA ILE A 6 -2.11 -3.44 -1.96
C ILE A 6 -1.63 -3.61 -0.52
N SER A 7 -2.53 -4.06 0.37
CA SER A 7 -2.18 -4.44 1.73
C SER A 7 -2.64 -5.84 2.12
N LEU A 8 -1.85 -6.52 2.95
CA LEU A 8 -2.07 -7.89 3.40
C LEU A 8 -2.37 -7.92 4.89
N TYR A 9 -3.46 -8.60 5.25
CA TYR A 9 -3.72 -9.04 6.61
C TYR A 9 -3.00 -10.37 6.86
N PRO A 10 -2.40 -10.59 8.05
CA PRO A 10 -2.26 -9.65 9.18
C PRO A 10 -1.01 -8.76 9.08
N GLU A 11 -0.19 -8.94 8.04
CA GLU A 11 1.16 -8.38 7.92
C GLU A 11 1.22 -6.85 8.05
N HIS A 12 0.28 -6.12 7.45
CA HIS A 12 0.28 -4.65 7.48
C HIS A 12 -0.80 -4.07 8.42
N GLY A 13 -1.34 -4.91 9.29
CA GLY A 13 -2.33 -4.51 10.27
C GLY A 13 -3.35 -5.59 10.56
N THR A 14 -3.82 -5.60 11.80
CA THR A 14 -4.86 -6.51 12.27
C THR A 14 -6.25 -5.88 12.28
N THR A 15 -6.36 -4.61 11.88
CA THR A 15 -7.64 -3.87 11.81
C THR A 15 -7.86 -3.34 10.40
N ALA A 16 -9.13 -3.21 10.00
CA ALA A 16 -9.50 -2.67 8.70
C ALA A 16 -8.88 -1.28 8.46
N GLU A 17 -8.91 -0.40 9.46
CA GLU A 17 -8.30 0.94 9.38
C GLU A 17 -6.80 0.89 9.09
N LYS A 18 -6.06 -0.03 9.74
CA LYS A 18 -4.62 -0.19 9.49
C LYS A 18 -4.34 -0.70 8.08
N LEU A 19 -5.13 -1.66 7.59
CA LEU A 19 -4.98 -2.20 6.25
C LEU A 19 -5.28 -1.15 5.18
N ILE A 20 -6.37 -0.39 5.34
CA ILE A 20 -6.76 0.69 4.40
C ILE A 20 -5.68 1.76 4.37
N ARG A 21 -5.24 2.24 5.54
CA ARG A 21 -4.20 3.27 5.63
C ARG A 21 -2.87 2.83 5.03
N SER A 22 -2.56 1.54 5.15
CA SER A 22 -1.36 0.97 4.55
C SER A 22 -1.49 0.89 3.03
N ALA A 23 -2.60 0.35 2.50
CA ALA A 23 -2.87 0.34 1.06
C ALA A 23 -2.83 1.75 0.44
N ASP A 24 -3.40 2.75 1.12
CA ASP A 24 -3.35 4.15 0.67
C ASP A 24 -1.90 4.68 0.57
N LYS A 25 -1.06 4.38 1.57
CA LYS A 25 0.38 4.70 1.52
C LYS A 25 1.09 4.07 0.33
N ALA A 26 0.84 2.79 0.06
CA ALA A 26 1.45 2.09 -1.08
C ALA A 26 0.98 2.69 -2.41
N MET A 27 -0.32 2.97 -2.53
CA MET A 27 -0.88 3.64 -3.70
C MET A 27 -0.22 5.00 -3.93
N TYR A 28 0.02 5.76 -2.86
CA TYR A 28 0.66 7.07 -2.95
C TYR A 28 2.12 6.97 -3.41
N GLN A 29 2.87 5.96 -2.95
CA GLN A 29 4.22 5.67 -3.45
C GLN A 29 4.23 5.36 -4.95
N VAL A 30 3.37 4.45 -5.39
CA VAL A 30 3.19 4.10 -6.80
C VAL A 30 2.87 5.33 -7.65
N LYS A 31 2.02 6.23 -7.12
CA LYS A 31 1.66 7.47 -7.80
C LYS A 31 2.84 8.43 -7.98
N ARG A 32 3.86 8.36 -7.11
CA ARG A 32 5.09 9.16 -7.18
C ARG A 32 6.18 8.52 -8.03
N GLU A 33 6.32 7.20 -8.02
CA GLU A 33 7.40 6.48 -8.73
C GLU A 33 7.17 6.37 -10.24
N GLY A 34 5.94 6.51 -10.69
CA GLY A 34 5.58 6.37 -12.08
C GLY A 34 4.17 5.82 -12.15
N LYS A 35 3.21 6.73 -12.35
CA LYS A 35 1.79 6.41 -12.49
C LYS A 35 1.60 5.21 -13.46
N ASN A 36 0.49 4.48 -13.33
CA ASN A 36 0.16 3.27 -14.10
C ASN A 36 0.73 1.95 -13.58
N SER A 37 0.99 1.86 -12.28
CA SER A 37 1.48 0.63 -11.67
C SER A 37 0.66 0.25 -10.43
N PHE A 38 1.04 -0.86 -9.80
CA PHE A 38 0.57 -1.30 -8.51
C PHE A 38 1.76 -1.55 -7.59
N GLY A 39 1.55 -1.47 -6.29
CA GLY A 39 2.60 -1.66 -5.30
C GLY A 39 2.05 -2.23 -4.01
N PHE A 40 2.82 -3.12 -3.41
CA PHE A 40 2.54 -3.62 -2.07
C PHE A 40 3.08 -2.65 -1.04
N VAL A 41 2.43 -2.59 0.11
CA VAL A 41 3.03 -1.98 1.29
C VAL A 41 4.30 -2.75 1.61
N ASN A 42 5.43 -2.05 1.58
CA ASN A 42 6.68 -2.66 2.01
C ASN A 42 6.65 -2.81 3.54
N SER A 43 6.52 -4.04 4.01
CA SER A 43 6.68 -4.43 5.41
C SER A 43 8.15 -4.40 5.85
N ALA A 44 8.98 -3.51 5.30
CA ALA A 44 10.35 -3.34 5.76
C ALA A 44 10.35 -2.41 6.98
N GLY A 45 9.77 -2.90 8.08
CA GLY A 45 10.02 -2.39 9.42
C GLY A 45 11.11 -3.25 10.05
N PHE A 46 12.35 -2.77 10.01
CA PHE A 46 13.30 -3.01 11.09
C PHE A 46 13.22 -1.80 12.03
#